data_AF-A0A454D217-F1
#
_entry.id   AF-A0A454D217-F1
#
_cell.length_a   1.000
_cell.length_b   1.000
_cell.length_c   1.000
_cell.angle_alpha   90.00
_cell.angle_beta   90.00
_cell.angle_gamma   90.00
#
_symmetry.space_group_name_H-M   'P 1'
#
loop_
_entity.id
_entity.type
_entity.pdbx_description
1 polymer ?
#
loop_
_entity_poly.entity_id
_entity_poly.type
_entity_poly.pdbx_seq_one_letter_code
_entity_poly.pdbx_strand_id
1 'polypeptide(L)'
;MATTKKIASLEFARIIAMFAIVGLHCQMALTYWQWDEVPWVGYMLNQLARFAVPLFFLISGYLIQPKLSANPVETLKNYAKPLLKIWLVWSAICLLMPFRWQVVAEAGYLAERQGYWGYLMSNPINSLLEGGLVHLWFIPALVIAVAIIALLVRVGMAQLLLPTAILLYVYGVLAGSYITLSELPAPFFTRNGPFFSTLLVVLGYLARQHQWQWSRNNTIRLILVGMALHFAEAYYLMNDEIAFNSHDFLFGTVIWSLGVFMWLLAHPNFGNMPWVFKWSPSILGIYVSHLL
;
A
#
# COMPACT_ATOMS: atom_id res chain seq x y z
N MET A 1 11.86 -17.41 -25.63
CA MET A 1 11.22 -16.67 -24.53
C MET A 1 12.31 -16.04 -23.69
N ALA A 2 12.48 -14.72 -23.72
CA ALA A 2 13.40 -14.06 -22.78
C ALA A 2 12.80 -14.19 -21.37
N THR A 3 13.35 -15.10 -20.57
CA THR A 3 13.05 -15.16 -19.14
C THR A 3 13.48 -13.83 -18.55
N THR A 4 12.52 -12.96 -18.23
CA THR A 4 12.79 -11.74 -17.47
C THR A 4 13.44 -12.14 -16.16
N LYS A 5 14.76 -11.91 -16.05
CA LYS A 5 15.54 -12.22 -14.85
C LYS A 5 14.97 -11.40 -13.70
N LYS A 6 14.21 -12.05 -12.82
CA LYS A 6 13.63 -11.40 -11.62
C LYS A 6 14.77 -10.84 -10.76
N ILE A 7 14.56 -9.66 -10.17
CA ILE A 7 15.52 -9.04 -9.25
C ILE A 7 15.29 -9.67 -7.87
N ALA A 8 16.27 -10.43 -7.37
CA ALA A 8 16.12 -11.23 -6.15
C ALA A 8 15.73 -10.37 -4.94
N SER A 9 16.34 -9.19 -4.81
CA SER A 9 16.06 -8.28 -3.70
C SER A 9 14.62 -7.81 -3.65
N LEU A 10 14.01 -7.51 -4.80
CA LEU A 10 12.60 -7.11 -4.87
C LEU A 10 11.67 -8.28 -4.53
N GLU A 11 11.97 -9.49 -4.99
CA GLU A 11 11.17 -10.68 -4.66
C GLU A 11 11.24 -11.03 -3.17
N PHE A 12 12.44 -10.98 -2.58
CA PHE A 12 12.63 -11.20 -1.15
C PHE A 12 11.89 -10.13 -0.33
N ALA A 13 12.03 -8.86 -0.69
CA ALA A 13 11.41 -7.78 0.05
C ALA A 13 9.86 -7.82 -0.03
N ARG A 14 9.27 -8.27 -1.15
CA ARG A 14 7.82 -8.54 -1.23
C ARG A 14 7.35 -9.58 -0.23
N ILE A 15 8.15 -10.62 0.04
CA ILE A 15 7.83 -11.63 1.06
C ILE A 15 7.87 -11.01 2.45
N ILE A 16 8.95 -10.29 2.79
CA ILE A 16 9.09 -9.64 4.10
C ILE A 16 7.99 -8.60 4.32
N ALA A 17 7.70 -7.76 3.32
CA ALA A 17 6.64 -6.78 3.36
C ALA A 17 5.26 -7.44 3.55
N MET A 18 5.00 -8.60 2.93
CA MET A 18 3.75 -9.33 3.13
C MET A 18 3.62 -9.83 4.57
N PHE A 19 4.68 -10.38 5.17
CA PHE A 19 4.65 -10.78 6.58
C PHE A 19 4.43 -9.59 7.52
N ALA A 20 5.02 -8.44 7.23
CA ALA A 20 4.78 -7.21 7.99
C ALA A 20 3.30 -6.76 7.90
N ILE A 21 2.69 -6.84 6.71
CA ILE A 21 1.26 -6.53 6.50
C ILE A 21 0.37 -7.49 7.28
N VAL A 22 0.68 -8.79 7.27
CA VAL A 22 -0.09 -9.80 8.04
C VAL A 22 0.04 -9.51 9.54
N GLY A 23 1.26 -9.28 10.05
CA GLY A 23 1.48 -8.96 11.46
C GLY A 23 0.73 -7.69 11.91
N LEU A 24 0.69 -6.67 11.05
CA LEU A 24 -0.08 -5.45 11.28
C LEU A 24 -1.58 -5.73 11.41
N HIS A 25 -2.14 -6.51 10.48
CA HIS A 25 -3.58 -6.80 10.46
C HIS A 25 -4.02 -7.79 11.54
N CYS A 26 -3.14 -8.71 11.94
CA CYS A 26 -3.35 -9.60 13.07
C CYS A 26 -3.22 -8.89 14.44
N GLN A 27 -3.09 -7.55 14.45
CA GLN A 27 -3.03 -6.75 15.68
C GLN A 27 -1.93 -7.23 16.64
N MET A 28 -0.78 -7.62 16.08
CA MET A 28 0.31 -8.23 16.84
C MET A 28 0.74 -7.32 18.00
N ALA A 29 0.79 -7.89 19.21
CA ALA A 29 1.17 -7.22 20.46
C ALA A 29 0.26 -6.07 20.93
N LEU A 30 -0.99 -5.97 20.45
CA LEU A 30 -1.94 -4.98 20.99
C LEU A 30 -2.58 -5.39 22.34
N THR A 31 -2.58 -6.68 22.71
CA THR A 31 -3.36 -7.19 23.87
C THR A 31 -2.54 -7.77 25.03
N TYR A 32 -1.23 -7.99 24.89
CA TYR A 32 -0.43 -8.73 25.90
C TYR A 32 0.88 -8.06 26.34
N TRP A 33 1.33 -6.97 25.69
CA TRP A 33 2.51 -6.19 26.08
C TRP A 33 2.16 -4.71 26.24
N GLN A 34 1.29 -4.44 27.20
CA GLN A 34 0.83 -3.11 27.54
C GLN A 34 1.64 -2.52 28.69
N TRP A 35 1.98 -1.25 28.59
CA TRP A 35 2.60 -0.46 29.65
C TRP A 35 1.65 0.69 29.97
N ASP A 36 1.20 0.78 31.22
CA ASP A 36 0.16 1.72 31.65
C ASP A 36 -1.09 1.67 30.73
N GLU A 37 -1.57 0.46 30.42
CA GLU A 37 -2.69 0.19 29.49
C GLU A 37 -2.45 0.61 28.02
N VAL A 38 -1.25 1.08 27.67
CA VAL A 38 -0.88 1.47 26.31
C VAL A 38 -0.02 0.37 25.64
N PRO A 39 -0.44 -0.19 24.49
CA PRO A 39 0.30 -1.24 23.79
C PRO A 39 1.44 -0.68 22.93
N TRP A 40 2.43 -0.02 23.56
CA TRP A 40 3.55 0.62 22.85
C TRP A 40 4.30 -0.32 21.91
N VAL A 41 4.49 -1.58 22.29
CA VAL A 41 5.16 -2.56 21.42
C VAL A 41 4.33 -2.80 20.15
N GLY A 42 3.02 -2.99 20.28
CA GLY A 42 2.13 -3.15 19.13
C GLY A 42 2.03 -1.89 18.28
N TYR A 43 2.04 -0.71 18.88
CA TYR A 43 2.09 0.59 18.18
C TYR A 43 3.37 0.75 17.35
N MET A 44 4.52 0.43 17.94
CA MET A 44 5.81 0.43 17.24
C MET A 44 5.81 -0.57 16.09
N LEU A 45 5.35 -1.81 16.32
CA LEU A 45 5.28 -2.83 15.28
C LEU A 45 4.34 -2.44 14.13
N ASN A 46 3.21 -1.80 14.44
CA ASN A 46 2.30 -1.26 13.44
C ASN A 46 3.00 -0.21 12.57
N GLN A 47 3.60 0.82 13.19
CA GLN A 47 4.28 1.88 12.43
C GLN A 47 5.53 1.37 11.70
N LEU A 48 6.27 0.43 12.27
CA LEU A 48 7.40 -0.25 11.61
C LEU A 48 6.98 -1.08 10.38
N ALA A 49 5.70 -1.45 10.26
CA ALA A 49 5.19 -2.16 9.08
C ALA A 49 4.70 -1.21 7.98
N ARG A 50 4.54 0.10 8.23
CA ARG A 50 3.92 1.05 7.27
C ARG A 50 4.73 1.30 6.00
N PHE A 51 6.02 0.92 5.93
CA PHE A 51 6.78 0.93 4.68
C PHE A 51 6.35 -0.15 3.67
N ALA A 52 5.68 -1.21 4.12
CA ALA A 52 5.43 -2.41 3.34
C ALA A 52 4.55 -2.16 2.10
N VAL A 53 3.40 -1.52 2.28
CA VAL A 53 2.49 -1.19 1.17
C VAL A 53 3.13 -0.19 0.18
N PRO A 54 3.79 0.91 0.64
CA PRO A 54 4.59 1.77 -0.23
C PRO A 54 5.60 1.04 -1.11
N LEU A 55 6.28 0.04 -0.55
CA LEU A 55 7.26 -0.75 -1.30
C LEU A 55 6.60 -1.52 -2.46
N PHE A 56 5.38 -2.05 -2.28
CA PHE A 56 4.64 -2.69 -3.37
C PHE A 56 4.26 -1.71 -4.50
N PHE A 57 3.90 -0.47 -4.16
CA PHE A 57 3.63 0.58 -5.17
C PHE A 57 4.90 0.96 -5.94
N LEU A 58 6.02 1.18 -5.24
CA LEU A 58 7.33 1.48 -5.84
C LEU A 58 7.78 0.37 -6.80
N ILE A 59 7.70 -0.89 -6.36
CA ILE A 59 8.05 -2.05 -7.18
C ILE A 59 7.14 -2.14 -8.41
N SER A 60 5.83 -1.94 -8.24
CA SER A 60 4.87 -1.98 -9.35
C SER A 60 5.18 -0.92 -10.41
N GLY A 61 5.43 0.32 -9.98
CA GLY A 61 5.82 1.42 -10.87
C GLY A 61 7.12 1.13 -11.64
N TYR A 62 8.13 0.61 -10.94
CA TYR A 62 9.42 0.26 -11.54
C TYR A 62 9.31 -0.84 -12.59
N LEU A 63 8.55 -1.91 -12.30
CA LEU A 63 8.42 -3.05 -13.20
C LEU A 63 7.54 -2.77 -14.41
N ILE A 64 6.50 -1.94 -14.27
CA ILE A 64 5.57 -1.64 -15.37
C ILE A 64 6.13 -0.60 -16.34
N GLN A 65 7.03 0.28 -15.88
CA GLN A 65 7.48 1.46 -16.63
C GLN A 65 7.87 1.19 -18.09
N PRO A 66 8.72 0.21 -18.45
CA PRO A 66 9.17 0.07 -19.83
C PRO A 66 8.02 -0.22 -20.80
N LYS A 67 7.02 -0.99 -20.36
CA LYS A 67 5.83 -1.32 -21.16
C LYS A 67 4.86 -0.15 -21.19
N LEU A 68 4.68 0.51 -20.05
CA LEU A 68 3.74 1.63 -19.91
C LEU A 68 4.17 2.85 -20.72
N SER A 69 5.48 3.13 -20.81
CA SER A 69 6.00 4.19 -21.68
C SER A 69 5.84 3.89 -23.16
N ALA A 70 5.99 2.62 -23.56
CA ALA A 70 5.91 2.22 -24.97
C ALA A 70 4.47 2.15 -25.49
N ASN A 71 3.57 1.50 -24.72
CA ASN A 71 2.18 1.28 -25.12
C ASN A 71 1.25 1.54 -23.91
N PRO A 72 0.95 2.80 -23.55
CA PRO A 72 0.28 3.14 -22.30
C PRO A 72 -1.11 2.50 -22.14
N VAL A 73 -1.95 2.59 -23.18
CA VAL A 73 -3.36 2.13 -23.14
C VAL A 73 -3.44 0.62 -23.05
N GLU A 74 -2.71 -0.09 -23.92
CA GLU A 74 -2.70 -1.54 -23.94
C GLU A 74 -2.09 -2.11 -22.66
N THR A 75 -0.99 -1.52 -22.19
CA THR A 75 -0.34 -1.93 -20.94
C THR A 75 -1.29 -1.74 -19.75
N LEU A 76 -1.96 -0.59 -19.63
CA LEU A 76 -2.96 -0.36 -18.58
C LEU A 76 -4.07 -1.41 -18.63
N LYS A 77 -4.64 -1.68 -19.81
CA LYS A 77 -5.73 -2.67 -19.96
C LYS A 77 -5.27 -4.07 -19.52
N ASN A 78 -4.11 -4.50 -19.98
CA ASN A 78 -3.56 -5.83 -19.67
C ASN A 78 -3.12 -5.96 -18.21
N TYR A 79 -2.71 -4.85 -17.59
CA TYR A 79 -2.33 -4.81 -16.17
C TYR A 79 -3.56 -4.77 -15.25
N ALA A 80 -4.54 -3.91 -15.54
CA ALA A 80 -5.71 -3.69 -14.71
C ALA A 80 -6.71 -4.86 -14.77
N LYS A 81 -6.95 -5.46 -15.95
CA LYS A 81 -7.95 -6.53 -16.12
C LYS A 81 -7.80 -7.70 -15.14
N PRO A 82 -6.62 -8.35 -15.01
CA PRO A 82 -6.48 -9.46 -14.06
C PRO A 82 -6.60 -9.00 -12.60
N LEU A 83 -6.08 -7.81 -12.26
CA LEU A 83 -6.15 -7.27 -10.90
C LEU A 83 -7.59 -6.96 -10.49
N LEU A 84 -8.35 -6.27 -11.34
CA LEU A 84 -9.77 -5.97 -11.10
C LEU A 84 -10.61 -7.24 -11.07
N LYS A 85 -10.30 -8.26 -11.88
CA LYS A 85 -10.97 -9.56 -11.80
C LYS A 85 -10.78 -10.19 -10.41
N ILE A 86 -9.55 -10.18 -9.90
CA ILE A 86 -9.25 -10.70 -8.56
C ILE A 86 -9.99 -9.88 -7.50
N TRP A 87 -9.91 -8.55 -7.57
CA TRP A 87 -10.60 -7.65 -6.64
C TRP A 87 -12.12 -7.89 -6.64
N LEU A 88 -12.75 -8.07 -7.81
CA LEU A 88 -14.17 -8.37 -7.93
C LEU A 88 -14.53 -9.73 -7.31
N VAL A 89 -13.77 -10.78 -7.61
CA VAL A 89 -14.02 -12.13 -7.07
C VAL A 89 -13.92 -12.12 -5.55
N TRP A 90 -12.87 -11.50 -4.99
CA TRP A 90 -12.70 -11.44 -3.54
C TRP A 90 -13.72 -10.52 -2.87
N SER A 91 -14.10 -9.42 -3.51
CA SER A 91 -15.19 -8.57 -3.02
C SER A 91 -16.52 -9.32 -2.98
N ALA A 92 -16.82 -10.13 -4.00
CA ALA A 92 -18.01 -10.97 -4.02
C ALA A 92 -17.98 -12.07 -2.93
N ILE A 93 -16.82 -12.71 -2.71
CA ILE A 93 -16.65 -13.66 -1.60
C ILE A 93 -16.94 -12.98 -0.27
N CYS A 94 -16.35 -11.81 -0.02
CA CYS A 94 -16.53 -11.07 1.24
C CYS A 94 -17.95 -10.53 1.42
N LEU A 95 -18.63 -10.20 0.32
CA LEU A 95 -20.02 -9.76 0.35
C LEU A 95 -20.95 -10.87 0.85
N LEU A 96 -20.67 -12.11 0.44
CA LEU A 96 -21.50 -13.30 0.66
C LEU A 96 -21.06 -14.17 1.86
N MET A 97 -19.79 -14.16 2.22
CA MET A 97 -19.26 -15.01 3.30
C MET A 97 -19.55 -14.38 4.66
N PRO A 98 -20.15 -15.13 5.61
CA PRO A 98 -20.29 -14.64 6.98
C PRO A 98 -18.94 -14.67 7.70
N PHE A 99 -18.68 -13.66 8.51
CA PHE A 99 -17.44 -13.59 9.31
C PHE A 99 -17.68 -14.05 10.75
N ARG A 100 -18.89 -13.87 11.28
CA ARG A 100 -19.27 -14.25 12.64
C ARG A 100 -20.19 -15.47 12.64
N TRP A 101 -19.59 -16.65 12.49
CA TRP A 101 -20.33 -17.92 12.43
C TRP A 101 -21.23 -18.18 13.64
N GLN A 102 -20.86 -17.70 14.83
CA GLN A 102 -21.72 -17.77 16.02
C GLN A 102 -23.05 -17.03 15.82
N VAL A 103 -23.02 -15.81 15.27
CA VAL A 103 -24.24 -15.02 14.99
C VAL A 103 -25.10 -15.70 13.92
N VAL A 104 -24.48 -16.37 12.94
CA VAL A 104 -25.22 -17.18 11.96
C VAL A 104 -25.97 -18.31 12.66
N ALA A 105 -25.36 -18.98 13.63
CA ALA A 105 -25.99 -20.07 14.36
C ALA A 105 -27.12 -19.58 15.29
N GLU A 106 -26.94 -18.43 15.95
CA GLU A 106 -27.90 -17.90 16.93
C GLU A 106 -29.07 -17.11 16.30
N ALA A 107 -28.79 -16.33 15.25
CA ALA A 107 -29.73 -15.36 14.68
C ALA A 107 -29.93 -15.49 13.15
N GLY A 108 -29.21 -16.41 12.50
CA GLY A 108 -29.30 -16.67 11.06
C GLY A 108 -28.37 -15.81 10.19
N TYR A 109 -28.18 -16.24 8.94
CA TYR A 109 -27.27 -15.59 7.99
C TYR A 109 -27.61 -14.11 7.75
N LEU A 110 -28.88 -13.77 7.55
CA LEU A 110 -29.28 -12.39 7.26
C LEU A 110 -28.97 -11.44 8.42
N ALA A 111 -29.17 -11.88 9.66
CA ALA A 111 -28.86 -11.08 10.85
C ALA A 111 -27.34 -10.80 10.96
N GLU A 112 -26.50 -11.78 10.60
CA GLU A 112 -25.04 -11.58 10.56
C GLU A 112 -24.63 -10.57 9.47
N ARG A 113 -25.19 -10.71 8.27
CA ARG A 113 -24.83 -9.92 7.08
C ARG A 113 -25.35 -8.49 7.10
N GLN A 114 -26.53 -8.25 7.67
CA GLN A 114 -27.22 -6.96 7.56
C GLN A 114 -26.35 -5.80 8.07
N GLY A 115 -25.65 -5.98 9.19
CA GLY A 115 -24.76 -4.95 9.73
C GLY A 115 -23.61 -4.61 8.78
N TYR A 116 -22.99 -5.62 8.18
CA TYR A 116 -21.91 -5.42 7.21
C TYR A 116 -22.40 -4.77 5.92
N TRP A 117 -23.52 -5.21 5.34
CA TRP A 117 -24.09 -4.55 4.16
C TRP A 117 -24.53 -3.11 4.47
N GLY A 118 -25.07 -2.86 5.66
CA GLY A 118 -25.37 -1.52 6.15
C GLY A 118 -24.13 -0.64 6.22
N TYR A 119 -23.01 -1.16 6.72
CA TYR A 119 -21.71 -0.47 6.73
C TYR A 119 -21.23 -0.14 5.30
N LEU A 120 -21.33 -1.08 4.36
CA LEU A 120 -20.93 -0.81 2.98
C LEU A 120 -21.79 0.28 2.32
N MET A 121 -23.10 0.28 2.60
CA MET A 121 -24.04 1.27 2.06
C MET A 121 -23.88 2.65 2.68
N SER A 122 -23.42 2.75 3.93
CA SER A 122 -23.20 4.04 4.58
C SER A 122 -21.99 4.80 4.05
N ASN A 123 -21.02 4.10 3.45
CA ASN A 123 -19.80 4.67 2.88
C ASN A 123 -19.54 4.17 1.45
N PRO A 124 -20.45 4.41 0.49
CA PRO A 124 -20.45 3.71 -0.80
C PRO A 124 -19.20 3.98 -1.65
N ILE A 125 -18.61 5.17 -1.53
CA ILE A 125 -17.38 5.52 -2.24
C ILE A 125 -16.19 4.73 -1.67
N ASN A 126 -16.05 4.66 -0.34
CA ASN A 126 -15.02 3.83 0.28
C ASN A 126 -15.23 2.35 -0.06
N SER A 127 -16.47 1.85 0.04
CA SER A 127 -16.80 0.47 -0.32
C SER A 127 -16.42 0.14 -1.77
N LEU A 128 -16.60 1.06 -2.71
CA LEU A 128 -16.17 0.88 -4.10
C LEU A 128 -14.65 0.87 -4.26
N LEU A 129 -13.92 1.67 -3.46
CA LEU A 129 -12.47 1.80 -3.56
C LEU A 129 -11.71 0.76 -2.73
N GLU A 130 -12.31 0.21 -1.67
CA GLU A 130 -11.77 -0.87 -0.84
C GLU A 130 -12.20 -2.22 -1.39
N GLY A 131 -13.49 -2.40 -1.68
CA GLY A 131 -14.10 -3.68 -1.99
C GLY A 131 -14.76 -4.29 -0.77
N GLY A 132 -14.78 -5.62 -0.70
CA GLY A 132 -15.46 -6.33 0.39
C GLY A 132 -14.67 -6.42 1.71
N LEU A 133 -13.37 -6.16 1.71
CA LEU A 133 -12.55 -6.10 2.92
C LEU A 133 -11.60 -4.92 2.82
N VAL A 134 -11.27 -4.33 3.97
CA VAL A 134 -10.48 -3.11 4.04
C VAL A 134 -9.19 -3.23 3.24
N HIS A 135 -8.40 -4.30 3.41
CA HIS A 135 -7.09 -4.46 2.78
C HIS A 135 -7.12 -4.54 1.25
N LEU A 136 -8.28 -4.82 0.63
CA LEU A 136 -8.43 -4.93 -0.83
C LEU A 136 -8.25 -3.58 -1.57
N TRP A 137 -8.22 -2.46 -0.83
CA TRP A 137 -8.04 -1.10 -1.35
C TRP A 137 -6.79 -0.89 -2.20
N PHE A 138 -5.72 -1.66 -1.94
CA PHE A 138 -4.47 -1.52 -2.66
C PHE A 138 -4.63 -1.78 -4.17
N ILE A 139 -5.51 -2.72 -4.58
CA ILE A 139 -5.70 -3.02 -6.01
C ILE A 139 -6.32 -1.83 -6.77
N PRO A 140 -7.48 -1.28 -6.38
CA PRO A 140 -8.04 -0.10 -7.04
C PRO A 140 -7.08 1.10 -7.02
N ALA A 141 -6.42 1.36 -5.89
CA ALA A 141 -5.44 2.44 -5.78
C ALA A 141 -4.28 2.28 -6.78
N LEU A 142 -3.74 1.05 -6.91
CA LEU A 142 -2.68 0.74 -7.88
C LEU A 142 -3.14 0.93 -9.32
N VAL A 143 -4.34 0.45 -9.66
CA VAL A 143 -4.92 0.61 -11.01
C VAL A 143 -5.13 2.09 -11.35
N ILE A 144 -5.64 2.88 -10.40
CA ILE A 144 -5.84 4.33 -10.56
C ILE A 144 -4.49 5.03 -10.78
N ALA A 145 -3.48 4.74 -9.96
CA ALA A 145 -2.14 5.32 -10.13
C ALA A 145 -1.55 4.99 -11.51
N VAL A 146 -1.62 3.72 -11.95
CA VAL A 146 -1.15 3.32 -13.29
C VAL A 146 -1.97 3.99 -14.39
N ALA A 147 -3.27 4.18 -14.22
CA ALA A 147 -4.12 4.87 -15.18
C ALA A 147 -3.76 6.35 -15.32
N ILE A 148 -3.46 7.04 -14.21
CA ILE A 148 -2.98 8.43 -14.23
C ILE A 148 -1.66 8.53 -15.00
N ILE A 149 -0.71 7.62 -14.73
CA ILE A 149 0.57 7.58 -15.46
C ILE A 149 0.32 7.32 -16.95
N ALA A 150 -0.49 6.31 -17.28
CA ALA A 150 -0.79 5.95 -18.66
C ALA A 150 -1.42 7.11 -19.43
N LEU A 151 -2.35 7.85 -18.78
CA LEU A 151 -2.99 9.02 -19.37
C LEU A 151 -1.97 10.11 -19.68
N LEU A 152 -1.17 10.53 -18.69
CA LEU A 152 -0.18 11.60 -18.84
C LEU A 152 0.89 11.24 -19.88
N VAL A 153 1.36 9.99 -19.90
CA VAL A 153 2.29 9.51 -20.93
C VAL A 153 1.63 9.52 -22.31
N ARG A 154 0.39 9.05 -22.44
CA ARG A 154 -0.34 9.00 -23.71
C ARG A 154 -0.52 10.39 -24.33
N VAL A 155 -0.81 11.40 -23.53
CA VAL A 155 -1.03 12.77 -24.01
C VAL A 155 0.27 13.58 -24.14
N GLY A 156 1.43 12.97 -23.95
CA GLY A 156 2.73 13.63 -24.08
C GLY A 156 3.07 14.59 -22.93
N MET A 157 2.44 14.43 -21.76
CA MET A 157 2.62 15.27 -20.58
C MET A 157 3.34 14.53 -19.43
N ALA A 158 4.29 13.65 -19.77
CA ALA A 158 5.03 12.87 -18.78
C ALA A 158 5.81 13.73 -17.76
N GLN A 159 6.17 14.96 -18.12
CA GLN A 159 6.76 15.95 -17.22
C GLN A 159 5.86 16.33 -16.03
N LEU A 160 4.54 16.13 -16.13
CA LEU A 160 3.58 16.41 -15.06
C LEU A 160 3.43 15.26 -14.06
N LEU A 161 4.02 14.08 -14.32
CA LEU A 161 3.89 12.91 -13.45
C LEU A 161 4.27 13.23 -12.00
N LEU A 162 5.46 13.78 -11.79
CA LEU A 162 5.95 14.07 -10.44
C LEU A 162 5.17 15.22 -9.77
N PRO A 163 4.95 16.39 -10.42
CA PRO A 163 4.11 17.45 -9.84
C PRO A 163 2.71 16.97 -9.43
N THR A 164 2.00 16.26 -10.31
CA THR A 164 0.66 15.74 -10.01
C THR A 164 0.70 14.77 -8.83
N ALA A 165 1.69 13.88 -8.79
CA ALA A 165 1.78 12.89 -7.74
C ALA A 165 2.14 13.49 -6.38
N ILE A 166 3.01 14.52 -6.34
CA ILE A 166 3.31 15.27 -5.12
C ILE A 166 2.07 15.98 -4.60
N LEU A 167 1.33 16.69 -5.45
CA LEU A 167 0.10 17.39 -5.06
C LEU A 167 -0.93 16.43 -4.46
N LEU A 168 -1.14 15.28 -5.11
CA LEU A 168 -2.04 14.22 -4.63
C LEU A 168 -1.60 13.68 -3.27
N TYR A 169 -0.31 13.42 -3.08
CA TYR A 169 0.21 12.88 -1.81
C TYR A 169 0.12 13.90 -0.68
N VAL A 170 0.49 15.17 -0.93
CA VAL A 170 0.38 16.25 0.05
C VAL A 170 -1.07 16.41 0.49
N TYR A 171 -2.00 16.51 -0.44
CA TYR A 171 -3.42 16.53 -0.11
C TYR A 171 -3.85 15.30 0.69
N GLY A 172 -3.39 14.10 0.29
CA GLY A 172 -3.72 12.85 0.99
C GLY A 172 -3.23 12.80 2.43
N VAL A 173 -2.02 13.32 2.71
CA VAL A 173 -1.48 13.40 4.07
C VAL A 173 -2.26 14.44 4.89
N LEU A 174 -2.48 15.64 4.32
CA LEU A 174 -3.20 16.71 5.01
C LEU A 174 -4.64 16.32 5.37
N ALA A 175 -5.40 15.86 4.38
CA ALA A 175 -6.80 15.45 4.57
C ALA A 175 -6.96 14.05 5.21
N GLY A 176 -5.86 13.38 5.55
CA GLY A 176 -5.83 12.06 6.20
C GLY A 176 -5.20 12.15 7.59
N SER A 177 -3.92 11.80 7.68
CA SER A 177 -3.19 11.74 8.95
C SER A 177 -3.07 13.08 9.68
N TYR A 178 -3.21 14.21 8.98
CA TYR A 178 -3.14 15.58 9.52
C TYR A 178 -4.51 16.27 9.57
N ILE A 179 -5.60 15.50 9.55
CA ILE A 179 -6.96 16.06 9.45
C ILE A 179 -7.30 17.01 10.60
N THR A 180 -6.83 16.72 11.83
CA THR A 180 -7.09 17.58 13.01
C THR A 180 -6.37 18.93 12.94
N LEU A 181 -5.27 19.01 12.18
CA LEU A 181 -4.49 20.23 12.00
C LEU A 181 -4.88 21.01 10.75
N SER A 182 -5.19 20.32 9.66
CA SER A 182 -5.47 20.95 8.38
C SER A 182 -6.95 21.24 8.15
N GLU A 183 -7.82 20.51 8.84
CA GLU A 183 -9.28 20.52 8.67
C GLU A 183 -9.73 20.31 7.21
N LEU A 184 -8.85 19.79 6.34
CA LEU A 184 -9.14 19.62 4.94
C LEU A 184 -10.10 18.45 4.73
N PRO A 185 -11.28 18.69 4.13
CA PRO A 185 -12.24 17.62 3.91
C PRO A 185 -11.70 16.63 2.87
N ALA A 186 -11.94 15.35 3.11
CA ALA A 186 -11.73 14.29 2.14
C ALA A 186 -13.07 13.63 1.79
N PRO A 187 -13.38 13.40 0.49
CA PRO A 187 -14.63 12.77 0.09
C PRO A 187 -14.69 11.27 0.44
N PHE A 188 -13.54 10.65 0.72
CA PHE A 188 -13.34 9.26 1.11
C PHE A 188 -11.95 9.13 1.77
N PHE A 189 -11.61 7.97 2.33
CA PHE A 189 -10.32 7.79 3.00
C PHE A 189 -9.16 8.03 2.03
N THR A 190 -8.22 8.91 2.38
CA THR A 190 -7.16 9.33 1.47
C THR A 190 -6.15 8.22 1.15
N ARG A 191 -6.10 7.14 1.94
CA ARG A 191 -5.36 5.92 1.57
C ARG A 191 -5.95 5.23 0.33
N ASN A 192 -7.27 5.35 0.14
CA ASN A 192 -7.99 4.77 -0.97
C ASN A 192 -7.80 5.68 -2.20
N GLY A 193 -7.81 5.11 -3.40
CA GLY A 193 -7.69 5.90 -4.62
C GLY A 193 -6.28 6.45 -4.90
N PRO A 194 -6.17 7.68 -5.45
CA PRO A 194 -4.93 8.15 -6.07
C PRO A 194 -3.92 8.76 -5.09
N PHE A 195 -4.34 9.20 -3.91
CA PHE A 195 -3.53 10.14 -3.11
C PHE A 195 -2.25 9.51 -2.57
N PHE A 196 -2.38 8.40 -1.85
CA PHE A 196 -1.24 7.67 -1.33
C PHE A 196 -0.41 6.98 -2.43
N SER A 197 -1.11 6.28 -3.33
CA SER A 197 -0.51 5.36 -4.30
C SER A 197 0.29 6.05 -5.40
N THR A 198 -0.20 7.17 -5.94
CA THR A 198 0.32 7.76 -7.19
C THR A 198 1.77 8.19 -7.05
N LEU A 199 2.15 8.86 -5.95
CA LEU A 199 3.54 9.28 -5.73
C LEU A 199 4.49 8.09 -5.70
N LEU A 200 4.12 7.03 -4.99
CA LEU A 200 4.96 5.84 -4.85
C LEU A 200 5.12 5.09 -6.18
N VAL A 201 4.04 4.93 -6.95
CA VAL A 201 4.12 4.32 -8.29
C VAL A 201 4.93 5.21 -9.25
N VAL A 202 4.74 6.53 -9.22
CA VAL A 202 5.50 7.48 -10.05
C VAL A 202 6.98 7.46 -9.69
N LEU A 203 7.36 7.44 -8.41
CA LEU A 203 8.77 7.34 -8.01
C LEU A 203 9.42 6.05 -8.49
N GLY A 204 8.71 4.92 -8.40
CA GLY A 204 9.18 3.65 -8.97
C GLY A 204 9.35 3.73 -10.48
N TYR A 205 8.38 4.32 -11.18
CA TYR A 205 8.42 4.56 -12.61
C TYR A 205 9.63 5.42 -13.00
N LEU A 206 9.85 6.55 -12.34
CA LEU A 206 10.96 7.47 -12.62
C LEU A 206 12.31 6.83 -12.31
N ALA A 207 12.42 6.05 -11.23
CA ALA A 207 13.62 5.29 -10.91
C ALA A 207 14.03 4.35 -12.05
N ARG A 208 13.05 3.71 -12.70
CA ARG A 208 13.30 2.89 -13.90
C ARG A 208 13.58 3.75 -15.14
N GLN A 209 12.78 4.77 -15.40
CA GLN A 209 12.91 5.62 -16.59
C GLN A 209 14.28 6.29 -16.69
N HIS A 210 14.74 6.84 -15.57
CA HIS A 210 16.01 7.57 -15.48
C HIS A 210 17.17 6.70 -14.96
N GLN A 211 16.94 5.40 -14.74
CA GLN A 211 17.96 4.46 -14.26
C GLN A 211 18.69 4.96 -13.01
N TRP A 212 17.96 5.41 -11.99
CA TRP A 212 18.57 5.97 -10.77
C TRP A 212 19.57 5.00 -10.14
N GLN A 213 20.79 5.48 -9.90
CA GLN A 213 21.87 4.73 -9.24
C GLN A 213 22.28 5.46 -7.98
N TRP A 214 21.92 4.93 -6.81
CA TRP A 214 22.24 5.52 -5.52
C TRP A 214 23.26 4.67 -4.78
N SER A 215 24.18 5.32 -4.04
CA SER A 215 25.15 4.60 -3.24
C SER A 215 24.49 3.91 -2.04
N ARG A 216 25.07 2.80 -1.57
CA ARG A 216 24.63 2.10 -0.36
C ARG A 216 24.54 3.05 0.85
N ASN A 217 25.51 3.94 1.01
CA ASN A 217 25.52 4.86 2.15
C ASN A 217 24.40 5.89 2.08
N ASN A 218 24.10 6.42 0.89
CA ASN A 218 23.02 7.38 0.72
C ASN A 218 21.64 6.74 0.93
N THR A 219 21.45 5.51 0.46
CA THR A 219 20.20 4.76 0.68
C THR A 219 19.97 4.46 2.16
N ILE A 220 21.00 4.03 2.90
CA ILE A 220 20.90 3.84 4.36
C ILE A 220 20.59 5.14 5.09
N ARG A 221 21.25 6.24 4.74
CA ARG A 221 20.95 7.57 5.32
C ARG A 221 19.49 7.96 5.08
N LEU A 222 18.97 7.74 3.87
CA LEU A 222 17.58 8.06 3.56
C LEU A 222 16.58 7.18 4.31
N ILE A 223 16.89 5.89 4.50
CA ILE A 223 16.09 4.99 5.34
C ILE A 223 16.02 5.53 6.77
N LEU A 224 17.16 5.85 7.38
CA LEU A 224 17.22 6.34 8.76
C LEU A 224 16.52 7.69 8.94
N VAL A 225 16.75 8.64 8.02
CA VAL A 225 16.08 9.94 8.04
C VAL A 225 14.58 9.79 7.82
N GLY A 226 14.15 8.98 6.85
CA GLY A 226 12.73 8.75 6.59
C GLY A 226 12.02 8.08 7.76
N MET A 227 12.66 7.08 8.40
CA MET A 227 12.14 6.46 9.62
C MET A 227 12.03 7.49 10.74
N ALA A 228 13.10 8.24 11.02
CA ALA A 228 13.09 9.26 12.06
C ALA A 228 11.98 10.30 11.84
N LEU A 229 11.79 10.78 10.61
CA LEU A 229 10.71 11.70 10.25
C LEU A 229 9.34 11.05 10.47
N HIS A 230 9.11 9.84 9.97
CA HIS A 230 7.83 9.13 10.14
C HIS A 230 7.46 8.96 11.62
N PHE A 231 8.40 8.50 12.46
CA PHE A 231 8.16 8.32 13.89
C PHE A 231 8.00 9.66 14.63
N ALA A 232 8.75 10.69 14.25
CA ALA A 232 8.60 12.02 14.82
C ALA A 232 7.23 12.64 14.46
N GLU A 233 6.76 12.48 13.22
CA GLU A 233 5.43 12.91 12.79
C GLU A 233 4.32 12.17 13.56
N ALA A 234 4.41 10.83 13.64
CA ALA A 234 3.43 10.02 14.37
C ALA A 234 3.38 10.40 15.86
N TYR A 235 4.53 10.66 16.48
CA TYR A 235 4.60 11.12 17.86
C TYR A 235 4.06 12.54 18.03
N TYR A 236 4.40 13.45 17.12
CA TYR A 236 3.94 14.84 17.17
C TYR A 236 2.41 14.93 17.12
N LEU A 237 1.78 14.17 16.21
CA LEU A 237 0.33 14.16 16.00
C LEU A 237 -0.45 13.54 17.17
N MET A 238 0.21 12.84 18.09
CA MET A 238 -0.45 12.40 19.33
C MET A 238 -0.91 13.58 20.20
N ASN A 239 -0.23 14.72 20.11
CA ASN A 239 -0.62 15.92 20.85
C ASN A 239 -1.93 16.51 20.32
N ASP A 240 -2.31 16.17 19.10
CA ASP A 240 -3.53 16.62 18.41
C ASP A 240 -4.62 15.52 18.41
N GLU A 241 -4.63 14.70 19.46
CA GLU A 241 -5.60 13.61 19.72
C GLU A 241 -5.67 12.49 18.67
N ILE A 242 -4.68 12.39 17.77
CA ILE A 242 -4.60 11.28 16.82
C ILE A 242 -3.78 10.14 17.41
N ALA A 243 -4.37 8.93 17.47
CA ALA A 243 -3.67 7.76 18.00
C ALA A 243 -2.43 7.42 17.17
N PHE A 244 -1.30 7.16 17.86
CA PHE A 244 0.00 6.90 17.25
C PHE A 244 -0.03 5.83 16.13
N ASN A 245 -0.82 4.77 16.29
CA ASN A 245 -0.91 3.64 15.34
C ASN A 245 -1.96 3.83 14.23
N SER A 246 -2.73 4.91 14.25
CA SER A 246 -3.86 5.13 13.34
C SER A 246 -3.47 5.64 11.95
N HIS A 247 -2.27 6.22 11.82
CA HIS A 247 -1.80 6.78 10.56
C HIS A 247 -1.58 5.69 9.50
N ASP A 248 -2.24 5.85 8.34
CA ASP A 248 -2.00 4.98 7.18
C ASP A 248 -0.68 5.31 6.47
N PHE A 249 -0.37 6.61 6.36
CA PHE A 249 0.86 7.14 5.80
C PHE A 249 1.11 8.59 6.25
N LEU A 250 2.37 8.98 6.24
CA LEU A 250 2.93 10.27 6.69
C LEU A 250 3.98 10.78 5.68
N PHE A 251 4.49 12.01 5.80
CA PHE A 251 5.49 12.53 4.85
C PHE A 251 6.80 11.73 4.90
N GLY A 252 7.25 11.30 6.07
CA GLY A 252 8.42 10.45 6.26
C GLY A 252 8.25 9.06 5.65
N THR A 253 7.02 8.59 5.47
CA THR A 253 6.71 7.25 4.92
C THR A 253 7.21 7.09 3.49
N VAL A 254 7.02 8.11 2.64
CA VAL A 254 7.51 8.07 1.25
C VAL A 254 9.03 8.13 1.21
N ILE A 255 9.67 8.94 2.08
CA ILE A 255 11.14 9.05 2.17
C ILE A 255 11.74 7.72 2.59
N TRP A 256 11.18 7.12 3.65
CA TRP A 256 11.63 5.84 4.19
C TRP A 256 11.49 4.71 3.16
N SER A 257 10.30 4.55 2.59
CA SER A 257 10.03 3.48 1.62
C SER A 257 10.83 3.63 0.33
N LEU A 258 11.04 4.86 -0.16
CA LEU A 258 11.94 5.13 -1.29
C LEU A 258 13.39 4.75 -0.94
N GLY A 259 13.86 5.06 0.26
CA GLY A 259 15.17 4.64 0.75
C GLY A 259 15.35 3.12 0.74
N VAL A 260 14.36 2.38 1.28
CA VAL A 260 14.34 0.91 1.26
C VAL A 260 14.36 0.39 -0.17
N PHE A 261 13.50 0.92 -1.04
CA PHE A 261 13.42 0.51 -2.43
C PHE A 261 14.74 0.73 -3.19
N MET A 262 15.36 1.90 -3.04
CA MET A 262 16.63 2.21 -3.69
C MET A 262 17.80 1.39 -3.11
N TRP A 263 17.77 1.06 -1.82
CA TRP A 263 18.73 0.13 -1.22
C TRP A 263 18.62 -1.28 -1.84
N LEU A 264 17.41 -1.76 -2.08
CA LEU A 264 17.16 -3.05 -2.74
C LEU A 264 17.65 -3.05 -4.19
N LEU A 265 17.45 -1.95 -4.93
CA LEU A 265 17.99 -1.80 -6.28
C LEU A 265 19.53 -1.76 -6.31
N ALA A 266 20.16 -1.18 -5.30
CA ALA A 266 21.62 -1.17 -5.15
C ALA A 266 22.19 -2.56 -4.79
N HIS A 267 21.37 -3.49 -4.29
CA HIS A 267 21.77 -4.85 -3.91
C HIS A 267 20.90 -5.90 -4.60
N PRO A 268 20.92 -6.00 -5.95
CA PRO A 268 19.95 -6.81 -6.72
C PRO A 268 19.98 -8.32 -6.41
N ASN A 269 21.09 -8.82 -5.85
CA ASN A 269 21.28 -10.22 -5.46
C ASN A 269 20.93 -10.51 -3.99
N PHE A 270 20.54 -9.49 -3.21
CA PHE A 270 20.12 -9.71 -1.83
C PHE A 270 18.89 -10.63 -1.79
N GLY A 271 18.88 -11.61 -0.89
CA GLY A 271 17.80 -12.60 -0.84
C GLY A 271 17.77 -13.59 -2.01
N ASN A 272 18.86 -13.75 -2.78
CA ASN A 272 18.95 -14.72 -3.88
C ASN A 272 19.05 -16.17 -3.35
N MET A 273 17.93 -16.69 -2.86
CA MET A 273 17.79 -18.04 -2.31
C MET A 273 16.65 -18.79 -3.03
N PRO A 274 16.75 -20.12 -3.23
CA PRO A 274 15.73 -20.89 -3.96
C PRO A 274 14.31 -20.75 -3.38
N TRP A 275 14.19 -20.65 -2.06
CA TRP A 275 12.88 -20.52 -1.40
C TRP A 275 12.19 -19.18 -1.72
N VAL A 276 12.94 -18.11 -1.97
CA VAL A 276 12.37 -16.80 -2.31
C VAL A 276 11.59 -16.89 -3.61
N PHE A 277 12.18 -17.47 -4.65
CA PHE A 277 11.51 -17.63 -5.94
C PHE A 277 10.38 -18.66 -5.92
N LYS A 278 10.41 -19.61 -4.99
CA LYS A 278 9.31 -20.55 -4.74
C LYS A 278 8.08 -19.84 -4.16
N TRP A 279 8.27 -18.93 -3.20
CA TRP A 279 7.17 -18.31 -2.45
C TRP A 279 6.70 -16.96 -3.02
N SER A 280 7.56 -16.21 -3.71
CA SER A 280 7.22 -14.88 -4.23
C SER A 280 6.02 -14.84 -5.21
N PRO A 281 5.71 -15.90 -6.00
CA PRO A 281 4.49 -15.96 -6.80
C PRO A 281 3.21 -15.99 -5.97
N SER A 282 3.25 -16.54 -4.74
CA SER A 282 2.06 -16.72 -3.88
C SER A 282 1.62 -15.45 -3.17
N ILE A 283 2.42 -14.38 -3.20
CA ILE A 283 2.19 -13.14 -2.46
C ILE A 283 0.84 -12.49 -2.77
N LEU A 284 0.38 -12.54 -4.03
CA LEU A 284 -0.94 -12.02 -4.40
C LEU A 284 -2.07 -12.83 -3.75
N GLY A 285 -1.91 -14.15 -3.66
CA GLY A 285 -2.86 -15.04 -2.99
C GLY A 285 -2.93 -14.77 -1.49
N ILE A 286 -1.77 -14.65 -0.83
CA ILE A 286 -1.68 -14.30 0.59
C ILE A 286 -2.33 -12.92 0.83
N TYR A 287 -2.00 -11.93 -0.01
CA TYR A 287 -2.59 -10.60 0.08
C TYR A 287 -4.12 -10.63 0.08
N VAL A 288 -4.75 -11.36 -0.83
CA VAL A 288 -6.22 -11.35 -0.89
C VAL A 288 -6.88 -12.13 0.24
N SER A 289 -6.22 -13.17 0.77
CA SER A 289 -6.84 -14.10 1.74
C SER A 289 -6.46 -13.91 3.21
N HIS A 290 -5.46 -13.08 3.55
CA HIS A 290 -4.90 -13.04 4.90
C HIS A 290 -5.82 -12.54 6.03
N LEU A 291 -6.98 -11.96 5.68
CA LEU A 291 -8.00 -11.55 6.65
C LEU A 291 -9.21 -12.51 6.71
N LEU A 292 -9.17 -13.63 5.98
CA LEU A 292 -10.18 -14.68 6.04
C LEU A 292 -9.80 -15.81 7.01
#